data_AF-A0A1J1GKS0-F1
#
_entry.id   AF-A0A1J1GKS0-F1
#
_cell.length_a   1.000
_cell.length_b   1.000
_cell.length_c   1.000
_cell.angle_alpha   90.00
_cell.angle_beta   90.00
_cell.angle_gamma   90.00
#
_symmetry.space_group_name_H-M   'P 1'
#
loop_
_entity.id
_entity.type
_entity.pdbx_description
1 polymer ?
#
loop_
_entity_poly.entity_id
_entity_poly.type
_entity_poly.pdbx_seq_one_letter_code
_entity_poly.pdbx_strand_id
1 'polypeptide(L)'
;MKVHSVLLYYFSVITVISVYFYGINQNYQRGFKLKFMKYKEIQWVRNLAESSIEEKGLADNSDVELVLKRELIGKNFDNLTIPFLNLTSVLLKDYDKILERKKNDLSYIYNTLISINSELSAFLKDSLADSKSHINKIFKDPNYFAELKSELYAYSRGNVILHVNENDVRLLINKKDGDEYLKRLHFNKDITLDLENSFDYFNELSEKNNIFSPKLDDAWNYQMHARLYLDESIGIFPLKYLYEYRYNSDNVKDESFAYFYIVMDSLLYEFHHHLFKDKKYDKNLEFFNRLFSKDKKDVGNFSETIDLEHLSSLVNSSNILLDELLIKKTSELFMNINIEPNTGIKKMIGFIAYILETDRSKNESMLENVKTWYGGKYENPILDNIYESFLQEKGDIEKSSDSFKEYVKTKYNIDVNSESIRSMVKILHSLSNEKEIKGIFGAIVHLLLCKKQLSEYSNFLELLKSKSKKSHTSSVVHISGDKSRDLVPKFMDLYERNRFFNKIYISDIGINRSLIELWKNAKKLSVLKRLVHLLNKELIKSKSTYFGSGKIKSVNKNVILFLLYSIKESEDIYDKYGLSKFF
;
A
#
# COMPACT_ATOMS: atom_id res chain seq x y z
N MET A 1 -19.75 -35.88 9.17
CA MET A 1 -18.57 -35.38 8.43
C MET A 1 -18.85 -34.11 7.62
N LYS A 2 -19.84 -34.07 6.70
CA LYS A 2 -20.10 -32.88 5.86
C LYS A 2 -20.35 -31.56 6.64
N VAL A 3 -21.11 -31.61 7.74
CA VAL A 3 -21.40 -30.41 8.57
C VAL A 3 -20.16 -29.89 9.31
N HIS A 4 -19.25 -30.77 9.73
CA HIS A 4 -18.00 -30.37 10.42
C HIS A 4 -16.98 -29.78 9.45
N SER A 5 -16.91 -30.27 8.20
CA SER A 5 -16.04 -29.70 7.16
C SER A 5 -16.50 -28.30 6.73
N VAL A 6 -17.81 -28.06 6.68
CA VAL A 6 -18.37 -26.73 6.42
C VAL A 6 -18.07 -25.76 7.57
N LEU A 7 -18.22 -26.20 8.83
CA LEU A 7 -17.88 -25.38 9.99
C LEU A 7 -16.38 -25.06 10.07
N LEU A 8 -15.51 -26.02 9.73
CA LEU A 8 -14.06 -25.79 9.63
C LEU A 8 -13.73 -24.77 8.55
N TYR A 9 -14.35 -24.87 7.37
CA TYR A 9 -14.18 -23.91 6.28
C TYR A 9 -14.63 -22.50 6.69
N TYR A 10 -15.77 -22.36 7.36
CA TYR A 10 -16.24 -21.07 7.90
C TYR A 10 -15.32 -20.52 9.00
N PHE A 11 -14.78 -21.37 9.89
CA PHE A 11 -13.81 -20.95 10.90
C PHE A 11 -12.49 -20.50 10.27
N SER A 12 -12.02 -21.17 9.21
CA SER A 12 -10.82 -20.77 8.46
C SER A 12 -11.03 -19.42 7.78
N VAL A 13 -12.19 -19.20 7.16
CA VAL A 13 -12.55 -17.92 6.52
C VAL A 13 -12.66 -16.80 7.56
N ILE A 14 -13.27 -17.04 8.72
CA ILE A 14 -13.35 -16.06 9.82
C ILE A 14 -11.96 -15.74 10.39
N THR A 15 -11.06 -16.73 10.46
CA THR A 15 -9.69 -16.52 10.94
C THR A 15 -8.87 -15.69 9.96
N VAL A 16 -9.00 -15.95 8.66
CA VAL A 16 -8.35 -15.17 7.59
C VAL A 16 -8.87 -13.73 7.57
N ILE A 17 -10.19 -13.53 7.68
CA ILE A 17 -10.81 -12.20 7.78
C ILE A 17 -10.36 -11.46 9.04
N SER A 18 -10.24 -12.17 10.18
CA SER A 18 -9.79 -11.56 11.44
C SER A 18 -8.32 -11.16 11.41
N VAL A 19 -7.45 -11.93 10.76
CA VAL A 19 -6.03 -11.60 10.57
C VAL A 19 -5.85 -10.41 9.64
N TYR A 20 -6.66 -10.30 8.58
CA TYR A 20 -6.64 -9.17 7.65
C TYR A 20 -7.19 -7.87 8.25
N PHE A 21 -8.26 -7.93 9.06
CA PHE A 21 -8.87 -6.73 9.64
C PHE A 21 -8.20 -6.20 10.90
N TYR A 22 -7.58 -7.07 11.71
CA TYR A 22 -7.00 -6.64 13.00
C TYR A 22 -5.52 -6.30 12.97
N GLY A 23 -4.82 -6.45 11.83
CA GLY A 23 -3.42 -6.05 11.65
C GLY A 23 -2.62 -6.23 12.93
N ILE A 24 -2.40 -7.49 13.34
CA ILE A 24 -1.82 -7.81 14.66
C ILE A 24 -0.47 -7.09 14.76
N ASN A 25 -0.55 -5.96 15.44
CA ASN A 25 0.56 -5.15 15.86
C ASN A 25 1.46 -6.04 16.72
N GLN A 26 2.73 -6.19 16.34
CA GLN A 26 3.71 -7.08 17.00
C GLN A 26 3.89 -6.81 18.50
N ASN A 27 3.28 -5.75 19.05
CA ASN A 27 3.34 -5.38 20.46
C ASN A 27 2.32 -6.10 21.39
N TYR A 28 1.42 -6.95 20.89
CA TYR A 28 0.41 -7.65 21.72
C TYR A 28 0.73 -9.11 22.08
N GLN A 29 2.01 -9.54 22.06
CA GLN A 29 2.38 -10.93 22.42
C GLN A 29 2.42 -11.25 23.93
N ARG A 30 2.13 -10.32 24.84
CA ARG A 30 2.09 -10.60 26.29
C ARG A 30 0.66 -10.78 26.79
N GLY A 31 0.06 -11.95 26.56
CA GLY A 31 -1.17 -12.31 27.30
C GLY A 31 -1.94 -13.55 26.87
N PHE A 32 -1.92 -13.93 25.59
CA PHE A 32 -2.74 -15.07 25.11
C PHE A 32 -1.92 -16.36 24.99
N LYS A 33 -1.95 -17.20 26.03
CA LYS A 33 -1.59 -18.63 25.90
C LYS A 33 -2.81 -19.40 25.37
N LEU A 34 -2.85 -19.67 24.06
CA LEU A 34 -3.78 -20.64 23.50
C LEU A 34 -3.41 -22.03 24.04
N LYS A 35 -4.25 -22.57 24.92
CA LYS A 35 -4.20 -23.99 25.32
C LYS A 35 -4.75 -24.83 24.17
N PHE A 36 -3.87 -25.38 23.34
CA PHE A 36 -4.25 -26.44 22.42
C PHE A 36 -4.56 -27.72 23.22
N MET A 37 -5.79 -28.23 23.11
CA MET A 37 -6.13 -29.58 23.53
C MET A 37 -5.38 -30.57 22.64
N LYS A 38 -4.61 -31.49 23.23
CA LYS A 38 -3.97 -32.62 22.53
C LYS A 38 -5.06 -33.50 21.89
N TYR A 39 -5.18 -33.46 20.57
CA TYR A 39 -5.90 -34.50 19.83
C TYR A 39 -5.01 -35.74 19.71
N LYS A 40 -5.62 -36.92 19.86
CA LYS A 40 -4.98 -38.24 19.78
C LYS A 40 -4.23 -38.41 18.45
N GLU A 41 -3.04 -39.03 18.54
CA GLU A 41 -2.19 -39.44 17.42
C GLU A 41 -3.01 -40.20 16.38
N ILE A 42 -3.05 -39.67 15.16
CA ILE A 42 -3.54 -40.39 13.99
C ILE A 42 -2.36 -41.24 13.49
N GLN A 43 -2.35 -42.52 13.83
CA GLN A 43 -1.45 -43.51 13.23
C GLN A 43 -1.94 -43.84 11.82
N TRP A 44 -1.16 -43.44 10.81
CA TRP A 44 -1.34 -43.91 9.45
C TRP A 44 -0.72 -45.29 9.30
N VAL A 45 -1.56 -46.33 9.30
CA VAL A 45 -1.15 -47.69 8.90
C VAL A 45 -1.09 -47.71 7.37
N ARG A 46 0.11 -47.75 6.80
CA ARG A 46 0.32 -48.06 5.38
C ARG A 46 0.47 -49.57 5.23
N ASN A 47 -0.55 -50.23 4.68
CA ASN A 47 -0.41 -51.54 4.06
C ASN A 47 0.24 -51.34 2.69
N LEU A 48 1.56 -51.52 2.60
CA LEU A 48 2.23 -51.68 1.32
C LEU A 48 2.16 -53.16 0.95
N ALA A 49 1.35 -53.47 -0.06
CA ALA A 49 1.39 -54.77 -0.72
C ALA A 49 2.72 -54.89 -1.48
N GLU A 50 3.43 -55.99 -1.23
CA GLU A 50 4.59 -56.42 -1.99
C GLU A 50 4.17 -56.71 -3.44
N SER A 51 4.73 -55.95 -4.39
CA SER A 51 4.85 -56.40 -5.77
C SER A 51 6.22 -55.99 -6.29
N SER A 52 7.10 -56.98 -6.34
CA SER A 52 8.40 -56.97 -7.01
C SER A 52 8.28 -56.55 -8.49
N ILE A 53 9.13 -55.62 -8.93
CA ILE A 53 9.87 -55.61 -10.21
C ILE A 53 10.96 -54.53 -10.10
N GLU A 54 12.14 -54.86 -10.60
CA GLU A 54 13.46 -54.24 -10.39
C GLU A 54 13.55 -52.73 -10.71
N GLU A 55 13.84 -51.90 -9.69
CA GLU A 55 14.41 -50.56 -9.87
C GLU A 55 15.86 -50.55 -9.33
N LYS A 56 16.80 -50.22 -10.22
CA LYS A 56 18.19 -49.93 -9.86
C LYS A 56 18.24 -48.69 -8.96
N GLY A 57 18.46 -48.94 -7.67
CA GLY A 57 19.11 -48.08 -6.67
C GLY A 57 18.97 -46.56 -6.81
N LEU A 58 17.91 -46.00 -6.21
CA LEU A 58 17.95 -44.64 -5.68
C LEU A 58 18.65 -44.69 -4.31
N ALA A 59 19.94 -44.31 -4.30
CA ALA A 59 20.67 -44.05 -3.08
C ALA A 59 20.13 -42.78 -2.39
N ASP A 60 20.24 -42.78 -1.07
CA ASP A 60 19.83 -41.74 -0.13
C ASP A 60 20.32 -40.34 -0.56
N ASN A 61 19.40 -39.45 -0.96
CA ASN A 61 19.70 -38.15 -1.59
C ASN A 61 20.15 -37.05 -0.60
N SER A 62 20.22 -37.31 0.70
CA SER A 62 20.63 -36.30 1.69
C SER A 62 22.13 -36.03 1.69
N ASP A 63 22.96 -37.05 1.46
CA ASP A 63 24.41 -36.90 1.36
C ASP A 63 24.86 -36.39 -0.02
N VAL A 64 24.11 -36.70 -1.10
CA VAL A 64 24.40 -36.19 -2.45
C VAL A 64 24.14 -34.68 -2.56
N GLU A 65 23.12 -34.17 -1.87
CA GLU A 65 22.81 -32.73 -1.84
C GLU A 65 23.85 -31.91 -1.03
N LEU A 66 24.43 -32.52 0.02
CA LEU A 66 25.54 -31.95 0.79
C LEU A 66 26.90 -32.08 0.09
N VAL A 67 27.14 -33.16 -0.66
CA VAL A 67 28.34 -33.37 -1.47
C VAL A 67 28.33 -32.47 -2.72
N LEU A 68 27.20 -32.31 -3.41
CA LEU A 68 27.06 -31.32 -4.49
C LEU A 68 27.27 -29.90 -3.98
N LYS A 69 26.69 -29.51 -2.83
CA LYS A 69 26.96 -28.20 -2.21
C LYS A 69 28.44 -27.99 -1.87
N ARG A 70 29.19 -29.03 -1.48
CA ARG A 70 30.63 -28.93 -1.16
C ARG A 70 31.54 -28.97 -2.40
N GLU A 71 31.20 -29.72 -3.44
CA GLU A 71 31.96 -29.77 -4.70
C GLU A 71 31.69 -28.56 -5.62
N LEU A 72 30.58 -27.83 -5.42
CA LEU A 72 30.19 -26.67 -6.25
C LEU A 72 30.65 -25.31 -5.71
N ILE A 73 31.12 -25.22 -4.46
CA ILE A 73 31.68 -23.99 -3.84
C ILE A 73 32.96 -23.49 -4.56
N GLY A 74 33.50 -24.25 -5.52
CA GLY A 74 34.67 -23.87 -6.33
C GLY A 74 34.38 -23.55 -7.81
N LYS A 75 33.13 -23.51 -8.28
CA LYS A 75 32.83 -23.16 -9.69
C LYS A 75 32.96 -21.65 -9.91
N ASN A 76 33.99 -21.26 -10.64
CA ASN A 76 34.19 -19.88 -11.06
C ASN A 76 33.22 -19.52 -12.21
N PHE A 77 32.30 -18.58 -11.98
CA PHE A 77 31.37 -18.03 -12.97
C PHE A 77 31.77 -16.62 -13.46
N ASP A 78 32.96 -16.11 -13.11
CA ASP A 78 33.40 -14.74 -13.38
C ASP A 78 33.26 -14.36 -14.86
N ASN A 79 33.56 -15.31 -15.76
CA ASN A 79 33.46 -15.14 -17.21
C ASN A 79 32.01 -15.00 -17.73
N LEU A 80 31.03 -15.42 -16.93
CA LEU A 80 29.60 -15.49 -17.24
C LEU A 80 28.79 -14.40 -16.51
N THR A 81 29.29 -13.90 -15.39
CA THR A 81 28.66 -12.84 -14.59
C THR A 81 28.48 -11.56 -15.41
N ILE A 82 29.56 -11.02 -16.01
CA ILE A 82 29.49 -9.78 -16.79
C ILE A 82 28.50 -9.89 -17.98
N PRO A 83 28.56 -10.95 -18.82
CA PRO A 83 27.55 -11.18 -19.86
C PRO A 83 26.11 -11.18 -19.33
N PHE A 84 25.84 -11.85 -18.21
CA PHE A 84 24.50 -11.91 -17.64
C PHE A 84 24.00 -10.57 -17.10
N LEU A 85 24.88 -9.83 -16.41
CA LEU A 85 24.55 -8.49 -15.95
C LEU A 85 24.28 -7.53 -17.12
N ASN A 86 25.00 -7.67 -18.23
CA ASN A 86 24.73 -6.91 -19.46
C ASN A 86 23.41 -7.31 -20.12
N LEU A 87 23.06 -8.59 -20.16
CA LEU A 87 21.74 -9.03 -20.64
C LEU A 87 20.62 -8.46 -19.77
N THR A 88 20.81 -8.47 -18.45
CA THR A 88 19.84 -7.94 -17.48
C THR A 88 19.69 -6.43 -17.60
N SER A 89 20.78 -5.68 -17.82
CA SER A 89 20.74 -4.23 -17.92
C SER A 89 19.98 -3.73 -19.16
N VAL A 90 19.87 -4.53 -20.23
CA VAL A 90 19.04 -4.22 -21.40
C VAL A 90 17.57 -4.07 -21.01
N LEU A 91 17.08 -4.88 -20.05
CA LEU A 91 15.70 -4.82 -19.56
C LEU A 91 15.41 -3.54 -18.77
N LEU A 92 16.45 -2.89 -18.25
CA LEU A 92 16.38 -1.73 -17.36
C LEU A 92 16.64 -0.40 -18.08
N LYS A 93 16.73 -0.42 -19.42
CA LYS A 93 17.08 0.76 -20.22
C LYS A 93 16.13 1.94 -20.01
N ASP A 94 14.83 1.69 -19.93
CA ASP A 94 13.80 2.72 -19.73
C ASP A 94 13.38 2.90 -18.26
N TYR A 95 14.18 2.37 -17.32
CA TYR A 95 13.85 2.34 -15.90
C TYR A 95 13.45 3.71 -15.32
N ASP A 96 14.23 4.77 -15.57
CA ASP A 96 13.95 6.09 -14.98
C ASP A 96 12.64 6.68 -15.50
N LYS A 97 12.33 6.45 -16.79
CA LYS A 97 11.07 6.89 -17.40
C LYS A 97 9.88 6.16 -16.77
N ILE A 98 10.04 4.87 -16.45
CA ILE A 98 9.01 4.08 -15.77
C ILE A 98 8.87 4.54 -14.32
N LEU A 99 9.98 4.82 -13.62
CA LEU A 99 9.97 5.33 -12.25
C LEU A 99 9.26 6.69 -12.15
N GLU A 100 9.52 7.62 -13.06
CA GLU A 100 8.86 8.93 -13.06
C GLU A 100 7.37 8.84 -13.40
N ARG A 101 6.99 7.95 -14.34
CA ARG A 101 5.58 7.63 -14.58
C ARG A 101 4.90 7.13 -13.31
N LYS A 102 5.51 6.17 -12.63
CA LYS A 102 4.98 5.62 -11.37
C LYS A 102 4.78 6.70 -10.30
N LYS A 103 5.74 7.62 -10.19
CA LYS A 103 5.64 8.77 -9.28
C LYS A 103 4.45 9.67 -9.66
N ASN A 104 4.23 9.93 -10.94
CA ASN A 104 3.10 10.73 -11.42
C ASN A 104 1.76 10.04 -11.14
N ASP A 105 1.67 8.73 -11.37
CA ASP A 105 0.47 7.93 -11.08
C ASP A 105 0.11 8.00 -9.58
N LEU A 106 1.10 7.80 -8.70
CA LEU A 106 0.90 7.91 -7.25
C LEU A 106 0.53 9.34 -6.82
N SER A 107 1.13 10.35 -7.45
CA SER A 107 0.80 11.76 -7.20
C SER A 107 -0.65 12.05 -7.58
N TYR A 108 -1.12 11.51 -8.70
CA TYR A 108 -2.48 11.67 -9.18
C TYR A 108 -3.49 11.05 -8.19
N ILE A 109 -3.25 9.81 -7.76
CA ILE A 109 -4.07 9.12 -6.76
C ILE A 109 -4.11 9.92 -5.46
N TYR A 110 -2.94 10.33 -4.95
CA TYR A 110 -2.84 11.11 -3.72
C TYR A 110 -3.65 12.42 -3.78
N ASN A 111 -3.49 13.19 -4.85
CA ASN A 111 -4.20 14.45 -5.04
C ASN A 111 -5.71 14.25 -5.20
N THR A 112 -6.14 13.19 -5.91
CA THR A 112 -7.54 12.83 -6.05
C THR A 112 -8.17 12.52 -4.69
N LEU A 113 -7.51 11.69 -3.88
CA LEU A 113 -7.96 11.36 -2.52
C LEU A 113 -8.04 12.60 -1.62
N ILE A 114 -7.07 13.52 -1.68
CA ILE A 114 -7.12 14.78 -0.94
C ILE A 114 -8.30 15.64 -1.36
N SER A 115 -8.53 15.80 -2.67
CA SER A 115 -9.62 16.61 -3.20
C SER A 115 -10.96 16.11 -2.67
N ILE A 116 -11.24 14.82 -2.82
CA ILE A 116 -12.49 14.22 -2.35
C ILE A 116 -12.62 14.35 -0.83
N ASN A 117 -11.53 14.09 -0.10
CA ASN A 117 -11.55 14.21 1.36
C ASN A 117 -11.84 15.65 1.81
N SER A 118 -11.32 16.65 1.09
CA SER A 118 -11.58 18.07 1.38
C SER A 118 -13.05 18.43 1.15
N GLU A 119 -13.66 17.93 0.07
CA GLU A 119 -15.08 18.12 -0.22
C GLU A 119 -15.98 17.47 0.84
N LEU A 120 -15.70 16.21 1.21
CA LEU A 120 -16.43 15.52 2.27
C LEU A 120 -16.31 16.26 3.60
N SER A 121 -15.10 16.73 3.93
CA SER A 121 -14.82 17.45 5.18
C SER A 121 -15.57 18.78 5.25
N ALA A 122 -15.58 19.54 4.14
CA ALA A 122 -16.30 20.80 4.05
C ALA A 122 -17.81 20.57 4.22
N PHE A 123 -18.39 19.62 3.48
CA PHE A 123 -19.81 19.29 3.60
C PHE A 123 -20.19 18.83 5.01
N LEU A 124 -19.38 17.98 5.62
CA LEU A 124 -19.60 17.50 6.99
C LEU A 124 -19.55 18.66 7.99
N LYS A 125 -18.56 19.54 7.86
CA LYS A 125 -18.40 20.71 8.75
C LYS A 125 -19.60 21.64 8.66
N ASP A 126 -20.03 21.97 7.45
CA ASP A 126 -21.16 22.87 7.21
C ASP A 126 -22.46 22.24 7.74
N SER A 127 -22.71 20.98 7.40
CA SER A 127 -23.92 20.26 7.85
C SER A 127 -23.99 20.12 9.38
N LEU A 128 -22.85 19.91 10.04
CA LEU A 128 -22.78 19.85 11.50
C LEU A 128 -22.95 21.22 12.14
N ALA A 129 -22.34 22.28 11.58
CA ALA A 129 -22.48 23.64 12.09
C ALA A 129 -23.95 24.10 12.01
N ASP A 130 -24.59 23.89 10.86
CA ASP A 130 -26.00 24.20 10.63
C ASP A 130 -26.90 23.41 11.59
N SER A 131 -26.65 22.10 11.72
CA SER A 131 -27.43 21.23 12.60
C SER A 131 -27.27 21.61 14.08
N LYS A 132 -26.05 21.90 14.55
CA LYS A 132 -25.80 22.35 15.93
C LYS A 132 -26.55 23.65 16.22
N SER A 133 -26.51 24.60 15.28
CA SER A 133 -27.22 25.88 15.38
C SER A 133 -28.74 25.67 15.46
N HIS A 134 -29.30 24.81 14.60
CA HIS A 134 -30.72 24.49 14.62
C HIS A 134 -31.15 23.77 15.90
N ILE A 135 -30.39 22.74 16.32
CA ILE A 135 -30.66 21.97 17.54
C ILE A 135 -30.71 22.88 18.78
N ASN A 136 -29.85 23.90 18.86
CA ASN A 136 -29.90 24.86 19.98
C ASN A 136 -31.23 25.61 20.07
N LYS A 137 -31.89 25.89 18.94
CA LYS A 137 -33.18 26.58 18.89
C LYS A 137 -34.36 25.68 19.28
N ILE A 138 -34.17 24.36 19.28
CA ILE A 138 -35.21 23.38 19.65
C ILE A 138 -35.46 23.37 21.16
N PHE A 139 -34.45 23.67 21.98
CA PHE A 139 -34.61 23.70 23.43
C PHE A 139 -35.13 25.07 23.86
N LYS A 140 -36.29 25.11 24.54
CA LYS A 140 -36.87 26.37 25.05
C LYS A 140 -35.96 27.05 26.10
N ASP A 141 -35.25 26.24 26.89
CA ASP A 141 -34.17 26.71 27.76
C ASP A 141 -32.83 26.24 27.18
N PRO A 142 -31.90 27.15 26.84
CA PRO A 142 -30.57 26.82 26.33
C PRO A 142 -29.77 25.89 27.25
N ASN A 143 -30.04 25.89 28.57
CA ASN A 143 -29.33 25.09 29.55
C ASN A 143 -29.77 23.63 29.56
N TYR A 144 -30.97 23.29 29.08
CA TYR A 144 -31.49 21.92 29.13
C TYR A 144 -30.59 20.91 28.42
N PHE A 145 -29.96 21.29 27.31
CA PHE A 145 -29.04 20.40 26.63
C PHE A 145 -27.79 20.08 27.48
N ALA A 146 -27.24 21.08 28.17
CA ALA A 146 -26.07 20.90 29.02
C ALA A 146 -26.39 20.04 30.25
N GLU A 147 -27.57 20.22 30.84
CA GLU A 147 -28.03 19.44 31.97
C GLU A 147 -28.28 17.96 31.62
N LEU A 148 -28.84 17.69 30.44
CA LEU A 148 -29.05 16.33 29.96
C LEU A 148 -27.78 15.63 29.47
N LYS A 149 -26.70 16.39 29.22
CA LYS A 149 -25.51 15.86 28.54
C LYS A 149 -24.95 14.63 29.25
N SER A 150 -24.93 14.61 30.58
CA SER A 150 -24.43 13.49 31.39
C SER A 150 -25.35 12.25 31.31
N GLU A 151 -26.67 12.45 31.34
CA GLU A 151 -27.67 11.38 31.21
C GLU A 151 -27.63 10.77 29.80
N LEU A 152 -27.66 11.60 28.77
CA LEU A 152 -27.55 11.19 27.36
C LEU A 152 -26.22 10.51 27.06
N TYR A 153 -25.12 11.02 27.62
CA TYR A 153 -23.80 10.42 27.49
C TYR A 153 -23.76 9.01 28.10
N ALA A 154 -24.40 8.78 29.25
CA ALA A 154 -24.46 7.46 29.87
C ALA A 154 -25.13 6.42 28.96
N TYR A 155 -26.17 6.81 28.20
CA TYR A 155 -26.82 5.93 27.23
C TYR A 155 -25.99 5.69 25.97
N SER A 156 -25.12 6.64 25.61
CA SER A 156 -24.17 6.48 24.51
C SER A 156 -22.95 5.59 24.84
N ARG A 157 -22.74 5.19 26.11
CA ARG A 157 -21.67 4.25 26.51
C ARG A 157 -21.93 2.79 26.10
N GLY A 158 -23.17 2.44 25.75
CA GLY A 158 -23.48 1.11 25.21
C GLY A 158 -22.86 0.89 23.83
N ASN A 159 -22.78 -0.36 23.39
CA ASN A 159 -22.42 -0.66 22.00
C ASN A 159 -23.56 -0.19 21.09
N VAL A 160 -23.39 0.99 20.47
CA VAL A 160 -24.37 1.58 19.56
C VAL A 160 -24.03 1.21 18.11
N ILE A 161 -24.96 0.56 17.42
CA ILE A 161 -24.79 0.09 16.05
C ILE A 161 -25.93 0.65 15.20
N LEU A 162 -25.59 1.27 14.07
CA LEU A 162 -26.57 1.65 13.04
C LEU A 162 -26.70 0.49 12.06
N HIS A 163 -27.71 -0.35 12.29
CA HIS A 163 -28.00 -1.50 11.47
C HIS A 163 -28.81 -1.10 10.24
N VAL A 164 -28.35 -1.50 9.06
CA VAL A 164 -29.04 -1.22 7.80
C VAL A 164 -29.39 -2.54 7.13
N ASN A 165 -30.69 -2.74 6.88
CA ASN A 165 -31.16 -3.78 5.97
C ASN A 165 -31.60 -3.11 4.64
N GLU A 166 -32.00 -3.90 3.65
CA GLU A 166 -32.35 -3.39 2.31
C GLU A 166 -33.50 -2.37 2.32
N ASN A 167 -34.34 -2.34 3.38
CA ASN A 167 -35.56 -1.54 3.43
C ASN A 167 -35.67 -0.63 4.68
N ASP A 168 -34.71 -0.67 5.61
CA ASP A 168 -34.85 -0.04 6.93
C ASP A 168 -33.49 0.22 7.59
N VAL A 169 -33.39 1.40 8.21
CA VAL A 169 -32.29 1.78 9.09
C VAL A 169 -32.79 1.68 10.52
N ARG A 170 -32.07 0.96 11.39
CA ARG A 170 -32.41 0.79 12.80
C ARG A 170 -31.23 1.12 13.69
N LEU A 171 -31.54 1.75 14.82
CA LEU A 171 -30.58 1.93 15.90
C LEU A 171 -30.59 0.68 16.77
N LEU A 172 -29.42 0.11 17.07
CA LEU A 172 -29.27 -0.94 18.07
C LEU A 172 -28.40 -0.44 19.21
N ILE A 173 -28.85 -0.63 20.44
CA ILE A 173 -28.08 -0.29 21.65
C ILE A 173 -27.86 -1.59 22.43
N ASN A 174 -26.60 -1.98 22.61
CA ASN A 174 -26.23 -3.27 23.21
C ASN A 174 -26.91 -4.47 22.54
N LYS A 175 -26.95 -4.46 21.20
CA LYS A 175 -27.61 -5.49 20.35
C LYS A 175 -29.14 -5.61 20.53
N LYS A 176 -29.79 -4.67 21.22
CA LYS A 176 -31.24 -4.58 21.35
C LYS A 176 -31.80 -3.47 20.48
N ASP A 177 -33.07 -3.56 20.11
CA ASP A 177 -33.77 -2.49 19.39
C ASP A 177 -33.67 -1.17 20.15
N GLY A 178 -33.12 -0.15 19.49
CA GLY A 178 -32.83 1.15 20.09
C GLY A 178 -34.09 1.92 20.44
N ASP A 179 -35.15 1.80 19.63
CA ASP A 179 -36.42 2.49 19.90
C ASP A 179 -37.08 1.92 21.16
N GLU A 180 -37.12 0.59 21.30
CA GLU A 180 -37.61 -0.06 22.53
C GLU A 180 -36.73 0.25 23.75
N TYR A 181 -35.41 0.26 23.56
CA TYR A 181 -34.47 0.57 24.64
C TYR A 181 -34.66 2.01 25.16
N LEU A 182 -34.76 2.98 24.26
CA LEU A 182 -34.89 4.41 24.59
C LEU A 182 -36.29 4.75 25.14
N LYS A 183 -37.36 4.05 24.73
CA LYS A 183 -38.71 4.21 25.30
C LYS A 183 -38.80 3.87 26.78
N ARG A 184 -37.94 2.98 27.28
CA ARG A 184 -37.93 2.55 28.69
C ARG A 184 -37.14 3.50 29.60
N LEU A 185 -36.57 4.56 29.04
CA LEU A 185 -35.78 5.52 29.80
C LEU A 185 -36.66 6.57 30.48
N HIS A 186 -36.26 6.93 31.70
CA HIS A 186 -36.82 8.06 32.43
C HIS A 186 -35.71 9.09 32.66
N PHE A 187 -35.86 10.26 32.05
CA PHE A 187 -35.00 11.41 32.33
C PHE A 187 -35.43 12.07 33.64
N ASN A 188 -34.47 12.64 34.37
CA ASN A 188 -34.75 13.24 35.69
C ASN A 188 -35.56 14.55 35.61
N LYS A 189 -35.64 15.17 34.42
CA LYS A 189 -36.35 16.43 34.19
C LYS A 189 -37.31 16.34 33.01
N ASP A 190 -38.44 17.03 33.12
CA ASP A 190 -39.36 17.19 31.99
C ASP A 190 -38.92 18.34 31.09
N ILE A 191 -38.55 18.01 29.86
CA ILE A 191 -37.91 18.97 28.93
C ILE A 191 -38.86 19.41 27.85
N THR A 192 -39.06 20.71 27.73
CA THR A 192 -39.93 21.26 26.69
C THR A 192 -39.12 21.53 25.43
N LEU A 193 -39.56 20.95 24.30
CA LEU A 193 -38.99 21.16 22.97
C LEU A 193 -39.92 22.03 22.14
N ASP A 194 -39.34 22.88 21.29
CA ASP A 194 -40.01 23.61 20.22
C ASP A 194 -39.64 22.99 18.88
N LEU A 195 -40.56 22.19 18.32
CA LEU A 195 -40.29 21.35 17.15
C LEU A 195 -40.87 21.91 15.85
N GLU A 196 -41.61 23.02 15.88
CA GLU A 196 -42.37 23.52 14.73
C GLU A 196 -41.49 23.72 13.49
N ASN A 197 -40.38 24.45 13.66
CA ASN A 197 -39.40 24.71 12.60
C ASN A 197 -38.47 23.51 12.31
N SER A 198 -38.55 22.44 13.10
CA SER A 198 -37.65 21.27 12.98
C SER A 198 -38.13 20.25 11.97
N PHE A 199 -39.44 20.18 11.71
CA PHE A 199 -39.98 19.25 10.72
C PHE A 199 -39.43 19.55 9.32
N ASP A 200 -39.50 20.81 8.91
CA ASP A 200 -39.09 21.20 7.55
C ASP A 200 -37.56 21.23 7.43
N TYR A 201 -36.85 21.74 8.44
CA TYR A 201 -35.38 21.75 8.48
C TYR A 201 -34.77 20.35 8.32
N PHE A 202 -35.18 19.36 9.12
CA PHE A 202 -34.59 18.02 9.04
C PHE A 202 -35.01 17.27 7.78
N ASN A 203 -36.15 17.63 7.17
CA ASN A 203 -36.52 17.13 5.86
C ASN A 203 -35.59 17.67 4.77
N GLU A 204 -35.37 18.99 4.71
CA GLU A 204 -34.43 19.61 3.77
C GLU A 204 -32.99 19.10 3.95
N LEU A 205 -32.54 18.93 5.21
CA LEU A 205 -31.23 18.35 5.49
C LEU A 205 -31.13 16.90 5.02
N SER A 206 -32.20 16.12 5.15
CA SER A 206 -32.26 14.75 4.63
C SER A 206 -32.17 14.73 3.10
N GLU A 207 -32.83 15.67 2.41
CA GLU A 207 -32.74 15.82 0.96
C GLU A 207 -31.33 16.23 0.51
N LYS A 208 -30.71 17.22 1.18
CA LYS A 208 -29.33 17.65 0.94
C LYS A 208 -28.34 16.48 1.11
N ASN A 209 -28.50 15.66 2.15
CA ASN A 209 -27.71 14.45 2.35
C ASN A 209 -27.92 13.40 1.26
N ASN A 210 -29.14 13.26 0.72
CA ASN A 210 -29.44 12.33 -0.36
C ASN A 210 -28.79 12.77 -1.67
N ILE A 211 -28.83 14.07 -2.00
CA ILE A 211 -28.14 14.63 -3.18
C ILE A 211 -26.63 14.38 -3.11
N PHE A 212 -26.04 14.42 -1.91
CA PHE A 212 -24.62 14.18 -1.71
C PHE A 212 -24.23 12.69 -1.63
N SER A 213 -25.19 11.77 -1.65
CA SER A 213 -24.93 10.33 -1.51
C SER A 213 -24.04 9.72 -2.59
N PRO A 214 -24.17 10.09 -3.88
CA PRO A 214 -23.25 9.63 -4.91
C PRO A 214 -21.78 9.93 -4.57
N LYS A 215 -21.48 11.13 -4.02
CA LYS A 215 -20.11 11.49 -3.61
C LYS A 215 -19.58 10.64 -2.44
N LEU A 216 -20.46 10.18 -1.56
CA LEU A 216 -20.09 9.27 -0.49
C LEU A 216 -19.79 7.87 -1.05
N ASP A 217 -20.58 7.39 -2.00
CA ASP A 217 -20.35 6.13 -2.70
C ASP A 217 -19.06 6.16 -3.52
N ASP A 218 -18.81 7.27 -4.22
CA ASP A 218 -17.55 7.56 -4.89
C ASP A 218 -16.38 7.47 -3.93
N ALA A 219 -16.44 8.12 -2.76
CA ALA A 219 -15.38 8.06 -1.77
C ALA A 219 -15.06 6.63 -1.29
N TRP A 220 -16.05 5.75 -1.17
CA TRP A 220 -15.83 4.34 -0.86
C TRP A 220 -15.17 3.60 -2.02
N ASN A 221 -15.65 3.83 -3.24
CA ASN A 221 -15.08 3.23 -4.45
C ASN A 221 -13.63 3.66 -4.68
N TYR A 222 -13.33 4.96 -4.53
CA TYR A 222 -11.96 5.47 -4.63
C TYR A 222 -11.04 4.88 -3.57
N GLN A 223 -11.52 4.67 -2.33
CA GLN A 223 -10.71 3.99 -1.31
C GLN A 223 -10.39 2.56 -1.71
N MET A 224 -11.39 1.82 -2.19
CA MET A 224 -11.24 0.43 -2.58
C MET A 224 -10.30 0.29 -3.78
N HIS A 225 -10.52 1.06 -4.84
CA HIS A 225 -9.66 1.03 -6.03
C HIS A 225 -8.25 1.56 -5.78
N ALA A 226 -8.08 2.59 -4.95
CA ALA A 226 -6.74 3.04 -4.58
C ALA A 226 -5.98 1.96 -3.81
N ARG A 227 -6.63 1.24 -2.88
CA ARG A 227 -5.99 0.10 -2.19
C ARG A 227 -5.63 -1.02 -3.15
N LEU A 228 -6.56 -1.41 -4.01
CA LEU A 228 -6.29 -2.41 -5.05
C LEU A 228 -5.11 -2.01 -5.94
N TYR A 229 -5.04 -0.73 -6.34
CA TYR A 229 -3.89 -0.23 -7.07
C TYR A 229 -2.62 -0.39 -6.25
N LEU A 230 -2.60 0.05 -4.99
CA LEU A 230 -1.40 -0.06 -4.17
C LEU A 230 -0.94 -1.52 -4.06
N ASP A 231 -1.86 -2.45 -3.79
CA ASP A 231 -1.53 -3.87 -3.68
C ASP A 231 -1.00 -4.47 -4.99
N GLU A 232 -1.64 -4.17 -6.13
CA GLU A 232 -1.33 -4.80 -7.42
C GLU A 232 -0.21 -4.09 -8.21
N SER A 233 -0.15 -2.77 -8.11
CA SER A 233 0.77 -1.92 -8.87
C SER A 233 2.20 -1.93 -8.36
N ILE A 234 2.43 -2.52 -7.18
CA ILE A 234 3.74 -2.89 -6.67
C ILE A 234 4.40 -3.97 -7.55
N GLY A 235 3.60 -4.67 -8.37
CA GLY A 235 4.02 -5.75 -9.28
C GLY A 235 4.34 -5.36 -10.72
N ILE A 236 4.48 -4.07 -11.05
CA ILE A 236 4.70 -3.57 -12.42
C ILE A 236 6.16 -3.75 -12.87
N PHE A 237 6.38 -4.28 -14.07
CA PHE A 237 7.69 -4.40 -14.71
C PHE A 237 8.31 -3.02 -15.03
N PRO A 238 9.63 -2.84 -14.84
CA PRO A 238 10.57 -3.70 -14.12
C PRO A 238 10.63 -3.37 -12.60
N LEU A 239 9.79 -2.46 -12.10
CA LEU A 239 9.79 -2.02 -10.69
C LEU A 239 9.54 -3.17 -9.71
N LYS A 240 8.79 -4.19 -10.11
CA LYS A 240 8.44 -5.35 -9.29
C LYS A 240 9.63 -6.13 -8.75
N TYR A 241 10.78 -6.07 -9.42
CA TYR A 241 11.98 -6.80 -8.99
C TYR A 241 12.55 -6.28 -7.68
N LEU A 242 12.31 -5.00 -7.40
CA LEU A 242 12.61 -4.38 -6.11
C LEU A 242 11.68 -4.92 -4.99
N TYR A 243 10.46 -5.33 -5.36
CA TYR A 243 9.42 -5.79 -4.43
C TYR A 243 9.52 -7.29 -4.14
N GLU A 244 9.61 -8.10 -5.20
CA GLU A 244 9.66 -9.56 -5.09
C GLU A 244 10.81 -9.98 -4.18
N TYR A 245 11.94 -9.27 -4.21
CA TYR A 245 13.04 -9.51 -3.29
C TYR A 245 12.69 -9.16 -1.83
N ARG A 246 12.13 -7.97 -1.57
CA ARG A 246 11.83 -7.49 -0.21
C ARG A 246 10.73 -8.28 0.50
N TYR A 247 9.72 -8.76 -0.24
CA TYR A 247 8.64 -9.59 0.34
C TYR A 247 9.08 -11.06 0.48
N ASN A 248 9.98 -11.53 -0.38
CA ASN A 248 10.57 -12.86 -0.24
C ASN A 248 11.73 -12.89 0.76
N SER A 249 12.34 -11.76 1.12
CA SER A 249 13.44 -11.70 2.11
C SER A 249 12.99 -11.96 3.55
N ASP A 250 11.70 -11.84 3.88
CA ASP A 250 11.20 -12.37 5.16
C ASP A 250 11.26 -13.91 5.21
N ASN A 251 11.30 -14.57 4.04
CA ASN A 251 11.51 -16.02 3.92
C ASN A 251 12.98 -16.39 3.59
N VAL A 252 13.73 -15.48 2.96
CA VAL A 252 15.16 -15.64 2.63
C VAL A 252 15.96 -14.81 3.63
N LYS A 253 16.39 -15.44 4.72
CA LYS A 253 17.28 -14.89 5.77
C LYS A 253 18.64 -14.45 5.22
N ASP A 254 18.67 -13.48 4.32
CA ASP A 254 19.90 -12.95 3.74
C ASP A 254 20.17 -11.54 4.28
N GLU A 255 20.94 -11.51 5.36
CA GLU A 255 21.38 -10.30 6.07
C GLU A 255 22.07 -9.29 5.14
N SER A 256 22.65 -9.76 4.02
CA SER A 256 23.45 -8.92 3.12
C SER A 256 22.65 -7.87 2.35
N PHE A 257 21.34 -8.03 2.18
CA PHE A 257 20.50 -7.06 1.46
C PHE A 257 19.80 -6.04 2.36
N ALA A 258 19.31 -6.47 3.53
CA ALA A 258 18.82 -5.53 4.54
C ALA A 258 19.93 -4.51 4.86
N TYR A 259 21.17 -4.99 4.90
CA TYR A 259 22.36 -4.16 4.98
C TYR A 259 22.50 -3.19 3.80
N PHE A 260 22.37 -3.63 2.54
CA PHE A 260 22.57 -2.73 1.40
C PHE A 260 21.49 -1.65 1.24
N TYR A 261 20.25 -1.94 1.61
CA TYR A 261 19.19 -0.91 1.70
C TYR A 261 19.56 0.18 2.72
N ILE A 262 20.05 -0.23 3.90
CA ILE A 262 20.52 0.69 4.94
C ILE A 262 21.71 1.50 4.43
N VAL A 263 22.64 0.87 3.71
CA VAL A 263 23.80 1.55 3.09
C VAL A 263 23.33 2.62 2.12
N MET A 264 22.38 2.32 1.21
CA MET A 264 21.88 3.30 0.25
C MET A 264 21.09 4.43 0.93
N ASP A 265 20.21 4.15 1.90
CA ASP A 265 19.48 5.21 2.62
C ASP A 265 20.44 6.09 3.45
N SER A 266 21.46 5.49 4.08
CA SER A 266 22.53 6.20 4.78
C SER A 266 23.35 7.07 3.83
N LEU A 267 23.69 6.58 2.63
CA LEU A 267 24.40 7.35 1.62
C LEU A 267 23.57 8.57 1.19
N LEU A 268 22.28 8.40 0.91
CA LEU A 268 21.39 9.51 0.57
C LEU A 268 21.35 10.56 1.69
N TYR A 269 21.23 10.10 2.93
CA TYR A 269 21.23 10.97 4.11
C TYR A 269 22.55 11.73 4.24
N GLU A 270 23.69 11.06 4.13
CA GLU A 270 25.02 11.67 4.25
C GLU A 270 25.25 12.74 3.17
N PHE A 271 24.90 12.46 1.92
CA PHE A 271 24.97 13.45 0.84
C PHE A 271 24.11 14.68 1.14
N HIS A 272 22.85 14.49 1.55
CA HIS A 272 21.96 15.60 1.88
C HIS A 272 22.48 16.39 3.08
N HIS A 273 22.93 15.69 4.13
CA HIS A 273 23.46 16.31 5.34
C HIS A 273 24.72 17.13 5.05
N HIS A 274 25.68 16.59 4.29
CA HIS A 274 26.89 17.28 3.90
C HIS A 274 26.63 18.51 3.02
N LEU A 275 25.63 18.45 2.14
CA LEU A 275 25.32 19.54 1.22
C LEU A 275 24.43 20.63 1.83
N PHE A 276 23.59 20.34 2.84
CA PHE A 276 22.64 21.32 3.39
C PHE A 276 22.79 21.59 4.89
N LYS A 277 23.69 20.87 5.58
CA LYS A 277 23.90 20.95 7.04
C LYS A 277 22.61 20.82 7.87
N ASP A 278 21.59 20.23 7.28
CA ASP A 278 20.28 20.13 7.91
C ASP A 278 20.25 18.88 8.80
N LYS A 279 19.84 19.06 10.06
CA LYS A 279 19.68 17.98 11.03
C LYS A 279 18.27 17.38 11.03
N LYS A 280 17.33 17.90 10.22
CA LYS A 280 15.89 17.70 10.46
C LYS A 280 15.08 17.15 9.28
N TYR A 281 15.71 16.68 8.20
CA TYR A 281 15.01 16.25 6.97
C TYR A 281 14.37 14.85 7.02
N ASP A 282 14.06 14.36 8.23
CA ASP A 282 13.86 12.95 8.51
C ASP A 282 12.44 12.60 8.99
N LYS A 283 11.43 13.22 8.37
CA LYS A 283 10.07 12.68 8.42
C LYS A 283 9.68 12.26 7.02
N ASN A 284 9.57 10.94 6.80
CA ASN A 284 9.08 10.37 5.54
C ASN A 284 7.78 11.05 5.06
N LEU A 285 6.91 11.44 6.00
CA LEU A 285 5.70 12.22 5.74
C LEU A 285 5.97 13.59 5.08
N GLU A 286 6.93 14.36 5.58
CA GLU A 286 7.26 15.69 5.03
C GLU A 286 7.87 15.55 3.63
N PHE A 287 8.67 14.51 3.40
CA PHE A 287 9.19 14.18 2.07
C PHE A 287 8.06 13.86 1.07
N PHE A 288 7.13 12.96 1.40
CA PHE A 288 6.05 12.59 0.48
C PHE A 288 5.07 13.73 0.24
N ASN A 289 4.72 14.48 1.30
CA ASN A 289 3.89 15.67 1.13
C ASN A 289 4.58 16.67 0.19
N ARG A 290 5.90 16.89 0.32
CA ARG A 290 6.66 17.76 -0.59
C ARG A 290 6.72 17.21 -2.01
N LEU A 291 7.00 15.91 -2.16
CA LEU A 291 7.14 15.22 -3.44
C LEU A 291 5.86 15.35 -4.29
N PHE A 292 4.70 15.33 -3.63
CA PHE A 292 3.39 15.39 -4.28
C PHE A 292 2.73 16.77 -4.24
N SER A 293 3.20 17.70 -3.39
CA SER A 293 2.70 19.08 -3.32
C SER A 293 3.30 19.98 -4.41
N LYS A 294 2.51 20.96 -4.85
CA LYS A 294 2.96 22.00 -5.80
C LYS A 294 3.92 23.04 -5.16
N ASP A 295 3.94 23.15 -3.83
CA ASP A 295 4.75 24.13 -3.10
C ASP A 295 6.14 23.56 -2.74
N LYS A 296 7.12 23.80 -3.60
CA LYS A 296 8.54 23.53 -3.29
C LYS A 296 9.05 24.62 -2.34
N LYS A 297 8.83 24.46 -1.03
CA LYS A 297 9.40 25.35 0.00
C LYS A 297 10.92 25.38 -0.04
N ASP A 298 11.48 26.49 0.45
CA ASP A 298 12.91 26.80 0.54
C ASP A 298 13.76 25.58 0.88
N VAL A 299 14.61 25.20 -0.06
CA VAL A 299 15.69 24.25 0.18
C VAL A 299 16.65 24.93 1.15
N GLY A 300 17.05 24.24 2.22
CA GLY A 300 17.91 24.80 3.27
C GLY A 300 19.23 25.38 2.74
N ASN A 301 20.01 26.00 3.62
CA ASN A 301 21.26 26.66 3.22
C ASN A 301 22.28 25.64 2.67
N PHE A 302 22.58 25.73 1.37
CA PHE A 302 23.61 24.93 0.73
C PHE A 302 24.99 25.24 1.33
N SER A 303 25.76 24.21 1.65
CA SER A 303 27.07 24.33 2.25
C SER A 303 28.07 24.94 1.28
N GLU A 304 28.75 25.99 1.71
CA GLU A 304 29.85 26.61 0.95
C GLU A 304 31.12 25.76 0.97
N THR A 305 31.24 24.80 1.89
CA THR A 305 32.39 23.91 2.08
C THR A 305 31.94 22.46 2.02
N ILE A 306 32.47 21.69 1.07
CA ILE A 306 32.08 20.30 0.85
C ILE A 306 33.32 19.42 0.89
N ASP A 307 33.28 18.36 1.69
CA ASP A 307 34.32 17.32 1.72
C ASP A 307 34.07 16.30 0.58
N LEU A 308 34.79 16.45 -0.53
CA LEU A 308 34.66 15.53 -1.66
C LEU A 308 35.31 14.18 -1.38
N GLU A 309 36.35 14.13 -0.55
CA GLU A 309 37.06 12.89 -0.24
C GLU A 309 36.15 11.95 0.56
N HIS A 310 35.47 12.49 1.58
CA HIS A 310 34.48 11.74 2.35
C HIS A 310 33.36 11.18 1.46
N LEU A 311 32.71 12.03 0.65
CA LEU A 311 31.61 11.59 -0.21
C LEU A 311 32.08 10.61 -1.30
N SER A 312 33.29 10.78 -1.85
CA SER A 312 33.87 9.84 -2.81
C SER A 312 34.18 8.50 -2.16
N SER A 313 34.69 8.50 -0.93
CA SER A 313 34.95 7.28 -0.16
C SER A 313 33.67 6.48 0.10
N LEU A 314 32.56 7.16 0.43
CA LEU A 314 31.25 6.52 0.59
C LEU A 314 30.78 5.83 -0.69
N VAL A 315 30.87 6.52 -1.83
CA VAL A 315 30.47 5.96 -3.14
C VAL A 315 31.37 4.77 -3.53
N ASN A 316 32.69 4.90 -3.35
CA ASN A 316 33.63 3.83 -3.67
C ASN A 316 33.42 2.58 -2.80
N SER A 317 33.26 2.76 -1.49
CA SER A 317 33.01 1.66 -0.57
C SER A 317 31.69 0.94 -0.89
N SER A 318 30.66 1.70 -1.25
CA SER A 318 29.37 1.15 -1.66
C SER A 318 29.46 0.38 -2.99
N ASN A 319 30.27 0.86 -3.95
CA ASN A 319 30.50 0.16 -5.22
C ASN A 319 31.21 -1.18 -5.04
N ILE A 320 32.26 -1.24 -4.21
CA ILE A 320 33.00 -2.48 -3.93
C ILE A 320 32.06 -3.54 -3.35
N LEU A 321 31.30 -3.17 -2.32
CA LEU A 321 30.32 -4.06 -1.70
C LEU A 321 29.27 -4.55 -2.69
N LEU A 322 28.79 -3.66 -3.56
CA LEU A 322 27.77 -3.98 -4.56
C LEU A 322 28.29 -4.98 -5.60
N ASP A 323 29.54 -4.85 -6.03
CA ASP A 323 30.17 -5.77 -6.98
C ASP A 323 30.33 -7.17 -6.38
N GLU A 324 30.74 -7.28 -5.12
CA GLU A 324 30.82 -8.55 -4.38
C GLU A 324 29.43 -9.22 -4.29
N LEU A 325 28.39 -8.45 -3.96
CA LEU A 325 27.03 -8.97 -3.85
C LEU A 325 26.46 -9.40 -5.21
N LEU A 326 26.74 -8.67 -6.29
CA LEU A 326 26.33 -9.05 -7.65
C LEU A 326 26.95 -10.38 -8.07
N ILE A 327 28.24 -10.59 -7.80
CA ILE A 327 28.93 -11.85 -8.10
C ILE A 327 28.30 -13.00 -7.31
N LYS A 328 28.10 -12.80 -5.99
CA LYS A 328 27.47 -13.80 -5.12
C LYS A 328 26.08 -14.19 -5.61
N LYS A 329 25.20 -13.21 -5.86
CA LYS A 329 23.81 -13.47 -6.26
C LYS A 329 23.69 -14.05 -7.66
N THR A 330 24.55 -13.64 -8.59
CA THR A 330 24.58 -14.21 -9.93
C THR A 330 25.02 -15.67 -9.90
N SER A 331 26.03 -15.99 -9.08
CA SER A 331 26.48 -17.37 -8.89
C SER A 331 25.39 -18.25 -8.26
N GLU A 332 24.70 -17.73 -7.24
CA GLU A 332 23.56 -18.39 -6.60
C GLU A 332 22.43 -18.68 -7.61
N LEU A 333 22.08 -17.69 -8.45
CA LEU A 333 21.10 -17.87 -9.51
C LEU A 333 21.52 -18.98 -10.47
N PHE A 334 22.77 -18.94 -10.97
CA PHE A 334 23.28 -19.91 -11.93
C PHE A 334 23.29 -21.34 -11.39
N MET A 335 23.57 -21.53 -10.10
CA MET A 335 23.43 -22.83 -9.45
C MET A 335 21.98 -23.30 -9.47
N ASN A 336 21.03 -22.43 -9.10
CA ASN A 336 19.60 -22.77 -9.03
C ASN A 336 18.98 -23.06 -10.41
N ILE A 337 19.51 -22.50 -11.50
CA ILE A 337 19.08 -22.80 -12.88
C ILE A 337 20.01 -23.77 -13.62
N ASN A 338 20.95 -24.43 -12.91
CA ASN A 338 21.89 -25.41 -13.45
C ASN A 338 22.67 -24.92 -14.69
N ILE A 339 23.23 -23.72 -14.64
CA ILE A 339 24.13 -23.20 -15.68
C ILE A 339 25.53 -23.81 -15.55
N GLU A 340 26.10 -24.24 -16.67
CA GLU A 340 27.49 -24.69 -16.75
C GLU A 340 28.44 -23.49 -16.95
N PRO A 341 29.56 -23.40 -16.22
CA PRO A 341 30.49 -22.27 -16.26
C PRO A 341 31.08 -21.90 -17.63
N ASN A 342 31.12 -22.86 -18.58
CA ASN A 342 31.83 -22.70 -19.86
C ASN A 342 30.92 -22.69 -21.10
N THR A 343 29.60 -22.88 -20.96
CA THR A 343 28.65 -23.08 -22.08
C THR A 343 27.28 -22.40 -21.87
N GLY A 344 27.14 -21.61 -20.81
CA GLY A 344 25.85 -21.15 -20.25
C GLY A 344 25.06 -20.06 -20.99
N ILE A 345 25.58 -19.44 -22.06
CA ILE A 345 24.96 -18.22 -22.64
C ILE A 345 23.53 -18.46 -23.14
N LYS A 346 23.25 -19.59 -23.80
CA LYS A 346 21.87 -19.91 -24.25
C LYS A 346 20.90 -20.07 -23.08
N LYS A 347 21.35 -20.68 -21.97
CA LYS A 347 20.55 -20.83 -20.75
C LYS A 347 20.25 -19.47 -20.10
N MET A 348 21.22 -18.55 -20.08
CA MET A 348 20.99 -17.17 -19.62
C MET A 348 19.98 -16.44 -20.48
N ILE A 349 20.11 -16.54 -21.80
CA ILE A 349 19.16 -15.94 -22.75
C ILE A 349 17.76 -16.53 -22.54
N GLY A 350 17.66 -17.85 -22.41
CA GLY A 350 16.42 -18.55 -22.09
C GLY A 350 15.82 -18.11 -20.76
N PHE A 351 16.65 -17.87 -19.74
CA PHE A 351 16.21 -17.36 -18.45
C PHE A 351 15.60 -15.96 -18.55
N ILE A 352 16.28 -15.03 -19.22
CA ILE A 352 15.73 -13.67 -19.41
C ILE A 352 14.45 -13.69 -20.27
N ALA A 353 14.39 -14.55 -21.30
CA ALA A 353 13.19 -14.74 -22.10
C ALA A 353 12.01 -15.27 -21.27
N TYR A 354 12.26 -16.27 -20.41
CA TYR A 354 11.28 -16.80 -19.45
C TYR A 354 10.73 -15.73 -18.50
N ILE A 355 11.61 -14.85 -18.00
CA ILE A 355 11.22 -13.73 -17.15
C ILE A 355 10.27 -12.78 -17.89
N LEU A 356 10.61 -12.37 -19.12
CA LEU A 356 9.75 -11.50 -19.93
C LEU A 356 8.40 -12.14 -20.29
N GLU A 357 8.37 -13.44 -20.56
CA GLU A 357 7.13 -14.18 -20.85
C GLU A 357 6.21 -14.26 -19.62
N THR A 358 6.80 -14.46 -18.44
CA THR A 358 6.09 -14.42 -17.16
C THR A 358 5.47 -13.04 -16.93
N ASP A 359 6.24 -11.97 -17.17
CA ASP A 359 5.81 -10.59 -16.94
C ASP A 359 4.66 -10.21 -17.86
N ARG A 360 4.79 -10.58 -19.13
CA ARG A 360 3.73 -10.40 -20.11
C ARG A 360 2.44 -11.12 -19.69
N SER A 361 2.55 -12.38 -19.29
CA SER A 361 1.38 -13.19 -18.89
C SER A 361 0.69 -12.58 -17.65
N LYS A 362 1.47 -12.09 -16.69
CA LYS A 362 0.94 -11.41 -15.50
C LYS A 362 0.24 -10.10 -15.85
N ASN A 363 0.84 -9.27 -16.70
CA ASN A 363 0.24 -8.02 -17.15
C ASN A 363 -1.07 -8.26 -17.91
N GLU A 364 -1.11 -9.26 -18.80
CA GLU A 364 -2.33 -9.65 -19.53
C GLU A 364 -3.46 -10.06 -18.57
N SER A 365 -3.15 -10.86 -17.54
CA SER A 365 -4.11 -11.23 -16.49
C SER A 365 -4.59 -10.02 -15.68
N MET A 366 -3.70 -9.07 -15.35
CA MET A 366 -4.09 -7.86 -14.62
C MET A 366 -4.98 -6.95 -15.45
N LEU A 367 -4.70 -6.79 -16.74
CA LEU A 367 -5.55 -6.03 -17.65
C LEU A 367 -6.97 -6.62 -17.75
N GLU A 368 -7.09 -7.95 -17.72
CA GLU A 368 -8.38 -8.63 -17.66
C GLU A 368 -9.10 -8.35 -16.33
N ASN A 369 -8.40 -8.48 -15.19
CA ASN A 369 -8.96 -8.18 -13.87
C ASN A 369 -9.46 -6.73 -13.78
N VAL A 370 -8.66 -5.76 -14.20
CA VAL A 370 -9.04 -4.33 -14.17
C VAL A 370 -10.29 -4.09 -15.01
N LYS A 371 -10.43 -4.73 -16.19
CA LYS A 371 -11.65 -4.65 -17.00
C LYS A 371 -12.88 -5.19 -16.27
N THR A 372 -12.73 -6.25 -15.47
CA THR A 372 -13.85 -6.76 -14.66
C THR A 372 -14.26 -5.80 -13.54
N TRP A 373 -13.32 -5.03 -12.98
CA TRP A 373 -13.60 -4.07 -11.91
C TRP A 373 -14.49 -2.91 -12.36
N TYR A 374 -14.52 -2.58 -13.66
CA TYR A 374 -15.41 -1.53 -14.18
C TYR A 374 -16.90 -1.86 -14.03
N GLY A 375 -17.29 -3.13 -13.89
CA GLY A 375 -18.67 -3.53 -13.57
C GLY A 375 -19.79 -2.97 -14.48
N GLY A 376 -19.44 -2.35 -15.62
CA GLY A 376 -20.36 -1.76 -16.59
C GLY A 376 -20.90 -0.35 -16.28
N LYS A 377 -20.59 0.26 -15.13
CA LYS A 377 -21.01 1.65 -14.79
C LYS A 377 -20.01 2.22 -13.80
N TYR A 378 -19.59 3.47 -14.02
CA TYR A 378 -18.77 4.36 -13.18
C TYR A 378 -17.47 4.79 -13.88
N GLU A 379 -17.41 6.08 -14.22
CA GLU A 379 -16.16 6.78 -14.51
C GLU A 379 -15.41 6.92 -13.18
N ASN A 380 -14.40 6.08 -12.95
CA ASN A 380 -13.56 6.18 -11.77
C ASN A 380 -12.15 6.58 -12.21
N PRO A 381 -11.77 7.87 -12.08
CA PRO A 381 -10.47 8.37 -12.50
C PRO A 381 -9.27 7.63 -11.89
N ILE A 382 -9.40 7.08 -10.68
CA ILE A 382 -8.35 6.22 -10.12
C ILE A 382 -8.26 4.94 -10.96
N LEU A 383 -9.37 4.25 -11.18
CA LEU A 383 -9.42 3.01 -11.98
C LEU A 383 -8.99 3.23 -13.44
N ASP A 384 -9.34 4.36 -14.05
CA ASP A 384 -8.84 4.77 -15.37
C ASP A 384 -7.32 4.88 -15.37
N ASN A 385 -6.76 5.54 -14.35
CA ASN A 385 -5.32 5.62 -14.17
C ASN A 385 -4.68 4.24 -13.95
N ILE A 386 -5.31 3.32 -13.20
CA ILE A 386 -4.84 1.94 -13.04
C ILE A 386 -4.76 1.24 -14.41
N TYR A 387 -5.83 1.32 -15.18
CA TYR A 387 -5.93 0.67 -16.49
C TYR A 387 -4.86 1.19 -17.45
N GLU A 388 -4.69 2.50 -17.53
CA GLU A 388 -3.65 3.14 -18.33
C GLU A 388 -2.24 2.74 -17.88
N SER A 389 -1.96 2.66 -16.57
CA SER A 389 -0.66 2.16 -16.07
C SER A 389 -0.36 0.75 -16.59
N PHE A 390 -1.32 -0.17 -16.60
CA PHE A 390 -1.13 -1.54 -17.08
C PHE A 390 -1.03 -1.64 -18.61
N LEU A 391 -1.76 -0.80 -19.36
CA LEU A 391 -1.60 -0.71 -20.82
C LEU A 391 -0.20 -0.21 -21.19
N GLN A 392 0.31 0.74 -20.43
CA GLN A 392 1.66 1.27 -20.62
C GLN A 392 2.73 0.24 -20.26
N GLU A 393 2.56 -0.51 -19.16
CA GLU A 393 3.46 -1.61 -18.79
C GLU A 393 3.54 -2.66 -19.92
N LYS A 394 2.41 -2.99 -20.56
CA LYS A 394 2.39 -3.90 -21.71
C LYS A 394 3.36 -3.43 -22.81
N GLY A 395 3.29 -2.15 -23.17
CA GLY A 395 4.19 -1.55 -24.15
C GLY A 395 5.65 -1.52 -23.69
N ASP A 396 5.90 -1.31 -22.39
CA ASP A 396 7.26 -1.34 -21.83
C ASP A 396 7.86 -2.76 -21.87
N ILE A 397 7.08 -3.80 -21.59
CA ILE A 397 7.50 -5.21 -21.71
C ILE A 397 7.82 -5.55 -23.16
N GLU A 398 6.96 -5.16 -24.12
CA GLU A 398 7.17 -5.37 -25.55
C GLU A 398 8.48 -4.70 -26.02
N LYS A 399 8.68 -3.42 -25.66
CA LYS A 399 9.89 -2.67 -26.01
C LYS A 399 11.16 -3.28 -25.41
N SER A 400 11.11 -3.73 -24.15
CA SER A 400 12.23 -4.42 -23.51
C SER A 400 12.51 -5.78 -24.15
N SER A 401 11.47 -6.51 -24.55
CA SER A 401 11.60 -7.78 -25.27
C SER A 401 12.30 -7.61 -26.61
N ASP A 402 11.91 -6.58 -27.38
CA ASP A 402 12.51 -6.32 -28.69
C ASP A 402 13.95 -5.82 -28.58
N SER A 403 14.22 -4.92 -27.62
CA SER A 403 15.59 -4.49 -27.30
C SER A 403 16.49 -5.65 -26.88
N PHE A 404 15.94 -6.58 -26.10
CA PHE A 404 16.64 -7.80 -25.68
C PHE A 404 16.96 -8.71 -26.88
N LYS A 405 15.97 -8.98 -27.75
CA LYS A 405 16.17 -9.78 -28.97
C LYS A 405 17.23 -9.17 -29.87
N GLU A 406 17.17 -7.86 -30.11
CA GLU A 406 18.13 -7.13 -30.94
C GLU A 406 19.54 -7.22 -30.34
N TYR A 407 19.68 -6.99 -29.03
CA TYR A 407 20.96 -7.11 -28.33
C TYR A 407 21.54 -8.52 -28.45
N VAL A 408 20.73 -9.55 -28.19
CA VAL A 408 21.17 -10.96 -28.26
C VAL A 408 21.60 -11.33 -29.68
N LYS A 409 20.83 -10.91 -30.68
CA LYS A 409 21.15 -11.16 -32.09
C LYS A 409 22.45 -10.46 -32.49
N THR A 410 22.64 -9.21 -32.08
CA THR A 410 23.83 -8.42 -32.42
C THR A 410 25.07 -8.92 -31.71
N LYS A 411 24.98 -9.24 -30.42
CA LYS A 411 26.14 -9.58 -29.58
C LYS A 411 26.54 -11.05 -29.68
N TYR A 412 25.57 -11.95 -29.80
CA TYR A 412 25.79 -13.40 -29.75
C TYR A 412 25.38 -14.14 -31.01
N ASN A 413 24.77 -13.46 -32.00
CA ASN A 413 24.21 -14.09 -33.21
C ASN A 413 23.20 -15.22 -32.93
N ILE A 414 22.52 -15.16 -31.78
CA ILE A 414 21.51 -16.12 -31.37
C ILE A 414 20.13 -15.56 -31.68
N ASP A 415 19.26 -16.38 -32.26
CA ASP A 415 17.83 -16.07 -32.35
C ASP A 415 17.12 -16.53 -31.09
N VAL A 416 16.57 -15.57 -30.34
CA VAL A 416 15.80 -15.80 -29.10
C VAL A 416 14.53 -16.61 -29.40
N ASN A 417 13.99 -16.54 -30.63
CA ASN A 417 12.80 -17.30 -31.02
C ASN A 417 13.11 -18.73 -31.47
N SER A 418 14.39 -19.15 -31.47
CA SER A 418 14.77 -20.50 -31.86
C SER A 418 14.16 -21.56 -30.94
N GLU A 419 13.88 -22.75 -31.48
CA GLU A 419 13.32 -23.86 -30.70
C GLU A 419 14.21 -24.25 -29.51
N SER A 420 15.52 -24.05 -29.63
CA SER A 420 16.46 -24.31 -28.55
C SER A 420 16.22 -23.41 -27.33
N ILE A 421 15.94 -22.11 -27.54
CA ILE A 421 15.65 -21.16 -26.46
C ILE A 421 14.24 -21.41 -25.91
N ARG A 422 13.25 -21.64 -26.78
CA ARG A 422 11.89 -21.98 -26.37
C ARG A 422 11.83 -23.25 -25.50
N SER A 423 12.61 -24.26 -25.86
CA SER A 423 12.73 -25.48 -25.06
C SER A 423 13.31 -25.20 -23.66
N MET A 424 14.28 -24.28 -23.55
CA MET A 424 14.82 -23.86 -22.25
C MET A 424 13.77 -23.09 -21.42
N VAL A 425 13.00 -22.20 -22.04
CA VAL A 425 11.91 -21.48 -21.36
C VAL A 425 10.88 -22.46 -20.79
N LYS A 426 10.48 -23.49 -21.55
CA LYS A 426 9.57 -24.56 -21.07
C LYS A 426 10.14 -25.31 -19.86
N ILE A 427 11.44 -25.63 -19.87
CA ILE A 427 12.11 -26.28 -18.73
C ILE A 427 12.06 -25.36 -17.51
N LEU A 428 12.33 -24.06 -17.68
CA LEU A 428 12.29 -23.09 -16.59
C LEU A 428 10.89 -22.94 -15.97
N HIS A 429 9.83 -23.01 -16.77
CA HIS A 429 8.44 -23.06 -16.26
C HIS A 429 8.13 -24.31 -15.42
N SER A 430 8.90 -25.40 -15.58
CA SER A 430 8.71 -26.65 -14.84
C SER A 430 9.49 -26.74 -13.52
N LEU A 431 10.30 -25.73 -13.20
CA LEU A 431 11.11 -25.73 -11.99
C LEU A 431 10.27 -25.52 -10.73
N SER A 432 10.47 -26.37 -9.72
CA SER A 432 9.75 -26.32 -8.44
C SER A 432 10.16 -25.15 -7.54
N ASN A 433 11.29 -24.50 -7.81
CA ASN A 433 11.86 -23.38 -7.05
C ASN A 433 11.69 -22.01 -7.74
N GLU A 434 10.68 -21.86 -8.61
CA GLU A 434 10.38 -20.63 -9.35
C GLU A 434 10.39 -19.36 -8.49
N LYS A 435 9.75 -19.41 -7.30
CA LYS A 435 9.65 -18.25 -6.39
C LYS A 435 11.03 -17.81 -5.86
N GLU A 436 11.89 -18.76 -5.52
CA GLU A 436 13.24 -18.49 -5.04
C GLU A 436 14.11 -17.90 -6.16
N ILE A 437 14.06 -18.50 -7.35
CA ILE A 437 14.78 -18.04 -8.54
C ILE A 437 14.40 -16.60 -8.90
N LYS A 438 13.10 -16.29 -8.95
CA LYS A 438 12.62 -14.91 -9.20
C LYS A 438 13.06 -13.95 -8.10
N GLY A 439 13.07 -14.40 -6.85
CA GLY A 439 13.64 -13.67 -5.72
C GLY A 439 15.10 -13.29 -5.98
N ILE A 440 15.97 -14.25 -6.26
CA ILE A 440 17.41 -14.00 -6.52
C ILE A 440 17.58 -13.06 -7.72
N PHE A 441 16.83 -13.26 -8.80
CA PHE A 441 16.89 -12.36 -9.96
C PHE A 441 16.45 -10.93 -9.60
N GLY A 442 15.40 -10.78 -8.78
CA GLY A 442 14.99 -9.49 -8.23
C GLY A 442 16.10 -8.78 -7.45
N ALA A 443 16.90 -9.54 -6.69
CA ALA A 443 18.08 -9.04 -5.99
C ALA A 443 19.11 -8.45 -6.96
N ILE A 444 19.41 -9.18 -8.04
CA ILE A 444 20.40 -8.77 -9.04
C ILE A 444 19.94 -7.49 -9.73
N VAL A 445 18.67 -7.41 -10.11
CA VAL A 445 18.07 -6.21 -10.70
C VAL A 445 18.17 -5.02 -9.73
N HIS A 446 17.81 -5.20 -8.45
CA HIS A 446 17.95 -4.14 -7.45
C HIS A 446 19.39 -3.64 -7.32
N LEU A 447 20.35 -4.55 -7.19
CA LEU A 447 21.77 -4.21 -7.09
C LEU A 447 22.27 -3.48 -8.35
N LEU A 448 21.86 -3.90 -9.55
CA LEU A 448 22.20 -3.18 -10.79
C LEU A 448 21.64 -1.75 -10.79
N LEU A 449 20.43 -1.55 -10.27
CA LEU A 449 19.83 -0.21 -10.16
C LEU A 449 20.56 0.63 -9.13
N CYS A 450 20.94 0.08 -7.98
CA CYS A 450 21.78 0.78 -7.01
C CYS A 450 23.14 1.18 -7.61
N LYS A 451 23.74 0.33 -8.46
CA LYS A 451 24.98 0.65 -9.16
C LYS A 451 24.82 1.87 -10.07
N LYS A 452 23.68 1.94 -10.76
CA LYS A 452 23.30 3.11 -11.55
C LYS A 452 23.19 4.36 -10.67
N GLN A 453 22.53 4.29 -9.50
CA GLN A 453 22.45 5.42 -8.57
C GLN A 453 23.83 5.90 -8.10
N LEU A 454 24.72 4.98 -7.72
CA LEU A 454 26.09 5.31 -7.32
C LEU A 454 26.83 6.02 -8.45
N SER A 455 26.66 5.60 -9.70
CA SER A 455 27.24 6.29 -10.86
C SER A 455 26.73 7.71 -11.04
N GLU A 456 25.44 7.97 -10.75
CA GLU A 456 24.86 9.31 -10.78
C GLU A 456 25.45 10.20 -9.67
N TYR A 457 25.66 9.66 -8.47
CA TYR A 457 26.36 10.36 -7.39
C TYR A 457 27.83 10.63 -7.72
N SER A 458 28.55 9.68 -8.33
CA SER A 458 29.91 9.91 -8.85
C SER A 458 29.94 11.06 -9.87
N ASN A 459 29.01 11.06 -10.83
CA ASN A 459 28.89 12.13 -11.83
C ASN A 459 28.58 13.48 -11.18
N PHE A 460 27.76 13.50 -10.12
CA PHE A 460 27.48 14.71 -9.35
C PHE A 460 28.70 15.22 -8.59
N LEU A 461 29.53 14.33 -8.02
CA LEU A 461 30.79 14.69 -7.37
C LEU A 461 31.78 15.33 -8.36
N GLU A 462 31.89 14.80 -9.57
CA GLU A 462 32.72 15.40 -10.63
C GLU A 462 32.17 16.78 -11.06
N LEU A 463 30.83 16.94 -11.10
CA LEU A 463 30.21 18.23 -11.33
C LEU A 463 30.55 19.24 -10.21
N LEU A 464 30.46 18.85 -8.94
CA LEU A 464 30.85 19.69 -7.80
C LEU A 464 32.31 20.12 -7.91
N LYS A 465 33.21 19.18 -8.22
CA LYS A 465 34.64 19.44 -8.42
C LYS A 465 34.88 20.44 -9.55
N SER A 466 34.25 20.25 -10.71
CA SER A 466 34.38 21.16 -11.86
C SER A 466 33.86 22.58 -11.58
N LYS A 467 32.85 22.71 -10.73
CA LYS A 467 32.23 23.99 -10.36
C LYS A 467 32.88 24.63 -9.14
N SER A 468 33.71 23.94 -8.38
CA SER A 468 34.39 24.52 -7.21
C SER A 468 35.50 25.52 -7.56
N LYS A 469 35.85 26.41 -6.62
CA LYS A 469 37.18 27.02 -6.62
C LYS A 469 38.16 26.03 -5.99
N LYS A 470 39.31 25.79 -6.61
CA LYS A 470 40.37 24.95 -6.03
C LYS A 470 40.73 25.50 -4.65
N SER A 471 40.43 24.72 -3.62
CA SER A 471 40.95 24.92 -2.27
C SER A 471 42.45 24.63 -2.25
N HIS A 472 43.18 25.18 -1.28
CA HIS A 472 44.58 24.84 -1.03
C HIS A 472 44.77 23.39 -0.54
N THR A 473 43.69 22.72 -0.11
CA THR A 473 43.64 21.29 0.18
C THR A 473 42.83 20.56 -0.90
N SER A 474 43.32 19.43 -1.39
CA SER A 474 42.69 18.69 -2.50
C SER A 474 41.37 18.02 -2.15
N SER A 475 41.05 17.87 -0.86
CA SER A 475 39.91 17.11 -0.34
C SER A 475 38.65 17.94 -0.10
N VAL A 476 38.79 19.21 0.29
CA VAL A 476 37.64 20.10 0.57
C VAL A 476 37.48 21.10 -0.57
N VAL A 477 36.27 21.25 -1.09
CA VAL A 477 35.97 22.22 -2.16
C VAL A 477 35.10 23.36 -1.67
N HIS A 478 35.35 24.55 -2.22
CA HIS A 478 34.56 25.74 -1.93
C HIS A 478 33.63 26.10 -3.09
N ILE A 479 32.34 26.26 -2.79
CA ILE A 479 31.28 26.59 -3.75
C ILE A 479 30.71 27.96 -3.42
N SER A 480 30.82 28.89 -4.36
CA SER A 480 30.26 30.23 -4.24
C SER A 480 28.73 30.22 -4.37
N GLY A 481 28.05 31.17 -3.73
CA GLY A 481 26.59 31.30 -3.76
C GLY A 481 25.97 31.34 -5.16
N ASP A 482 26.62 31.94 -6.15
CA ASP A 482 26.09 31.94 -7.53
C ASP A 482 26.10 30.55 -8.17
N LYS A 483 27.07 29.71 -7.82
CA LYS A 483 27.20 28.34 -8.36
C LYS A 483 26.31 27.36 -7.63
N SER A 484 26.00 27.61 -6.36
CA SER A 484 25.06 26.77 -5.61
C SER A 484 23.65 26.85 -6.17
N ARG A 485 23.23 28.00 -6.74
CA ARG A 485 21.93 28.14 -7.42
C ARG A 485 21.71 27.13 -8.54
N ASP A 486 22.75 26.76 -9.28
CA ASP A 486 22.67 25.77 -10.35
C ASP A 486 22.81 24.32 -9.85
N LEU A 487 23.51 24.11 -8.73
CA LEU A 487 23.81 22.79 -8.19
C LEU A 487 22.68 22.24 -7.33
N VAL A 488 22.00 23.10 -6.57
CA VAL A 488 20.90 22.72 -5.69
C VAL A 488 19.77 22.02 -6.46
N PRO A 489 19.23 22.57 -7.56
CA PRO A 489 18.16 21.89 -8.30
C PRO A 489 18.57 20.53 -8.86
N LYS A 490 19.82 20.42 -9.34
CA LYS A 490 20.36 19.16 -9.88
C LYS A 490 20.52 18.09 -8.81
N PHE A 491 21.03 18.47 -7.65
CA PHE A 491 21.11 17.56 -6.51
C PHE A 491 19.72 17.16 -6.03
N MET A 492 18.80 18.12 -5.91
CA MET A 492 17.46 17.84 -5.40
C MET A 492 16.69 16.89 -6.34
N ASP A 493 16.81 17.05 -7.65
CA ASP A 493 16.25 16.10 -8.62
C ASP A 493 16.84 14.68 -8.43
N LEU A 494 18.17 14.58 -8.35
CA LEU A 494 18.88 13.32 -8.09
C LEU A 494 18.43 12.67 -6.76
N TYR A 495 18.42 13.46 -5.69
CA TYR A 495 18.06 13.02 -4.35
C TYR A 495 16.60 12.59 -4.27
N GLU A 496 15.67 13.35 -4.87
CA GLU A 496 14.26 13.01 -4.88
C GLU A 496 13.99 11.73 -5.68
N ARG A 497 14.61 11.57 -6.85
CA ARG A 497 14.50 10.35 -7.66
C ARG A 497 15.03 9.14 -6.91
N ASN A 498 16.22 9.23 -6.31
CA ASN A 498 16.84 8.10 -5.60
C ASN A 498 16.15 7.79 -4.27
N ARG A 499 15.70 8.82 -3.54
CA ARG A 499 14.90 8.63 -2.32
C ARG A 499 13.54 8.04 -2.66
N PHE A 500 12.90 8.45 -3.76
CA PHE A 500 11.67 7.82 -4.23
C PHE A 500 11.91 6.34 -4.59
N PHE A 501 12.97 6.02 -5.35
CA PHE A 501 13.37 4.64 -5.64
C PHE A 501 13.52 3.79 -4.36
N ASN A 502 14.29 4.27 -3.38
CA ASN A 502 14.52 3.55 -2.13
C ASN A 502 13.25 3.45 -1.28
N LYS A 503 12.36 4.46 -1.35
CA LYS A 503 11.18 4.57 -0.50
C LYS A 503 9.86 4.28 -1.22
N ILE A 504 9.88 3.72 -2.42
CA ILE A 504 8.69 3.32 -3.20
C ILE A 504 7.84 2.25 -2.51
N TYR A 505 8.28 1.78 -1.35
CA TYR A 505 7.60 0.83 -0.46
C TYR A 505 7.10 1.48 0.84
N ILE A 506 7.73 2.57 1.26
CA ILE A 506 7.26 3.42 2.37
C ILE A 506 6.14 4.35 1.85
N SER A 507 5.92 4.36 0.53
CA SER A 507 5.07 5.29 -0.22
C SER A 507 3.59 5.25 0.08
N ASP A 508 3.10 4.29 0.87
CA ASP A 508 1.73 4.35 1.32
C ASP A 508 1.55 5.10 2.64
N ILE A 509 2.58 5.64 3.30
CA ILE A 509 2.31 6.48 4.48
C ILE A 509 1.50 7.73 4.08
N GLY A 510 1.79 8.32 2.91
CA GLY A 510 1.03 9.45 2.39
C GLY A 510 -0.36 9.04 1.89
N ILE A 511 -0.42 8.04 1.00
CA ILE A 511 -1.67 7.56 0.40
C ILE A 511 -2.55 6.81 1.42
N ASN A 512 -2.02 5.86 2.20
CA ASN A 512 -2.78 5.20 3.29
C ASN A 512 -3.27 6.20 4.32
N ARG A 513 -2.51 7.24 4.65
CA ARG A 513 -3.02 8.28 5.54
C ARG A 513 -4.21 9.00 4.91
N SER A 514 -4.10 9.41 3.64
CA SER A 514 -5.22 10.01 2.92
C SER A 514 -6.43 9.07 2.84
N LEU A 515 -6.21 7.76 2.65
CA LEU A 515 -7.26 6.73 2.67
C LEU A 515 -7.91 6.60 4.06
N ILE A 516 -7.13 6.62 5.14
CA ILE A 516 -7.63 6.55 6.52
C ILE A 516 -8.47 7.80 6.83
N GLU A 517 -8.00 8.99 6.47
CA GLU A 517 -8.74 10.23 6.70
C GLU A 517 -10.02 10.28 5.86
N LEU A 518 -9.95 9.87 4.59
CA LEU A 518 -11.13 9.73 3.73
C LEU A 518 -12.14 8.72 4.31
N TRP A 519 -11.66 7.57 4.81
CA TRP A 519 -12.49 6.56 5.48
C TRP A 519 -13.20 7.13 6.70
N LYS A 520 -12.46 7.84 7.56
CA LYS A 520 -13.03 8.49 8.75
C LYS A 520 -14.13 9.47 8.35
N ASN A 521 -13.87 10.36 7.39
CA ASN A 521 -14.85 11.37 6.99
C ASN A 521 -16.06 10.78 6.29
N ALA A 522 -15.87 9.81 5.40
CA ALA A 522 -16.96 9.04 4.79
C ALA A 522 -17.79 8.31 5.85
N LYS A 523 -17.16 7.69 6.85
CA LYS A 523 -17.85 7.06 7.99
C LYS A 523 -18.68 8.08 8.77
N LYS A 524 -18.09 9.22 9.17
CA LYS A 524 -18.77 10.29 9.91
C LYS A 524 -20.00 10.80 9.15
N LEU A 525 -19.86 11.03 7.84
CA LEU A 525 -20.94 11.48 6.99
C LEU A 525 -22.06 10.42 6.86
N SER A 526 -21.69 9.14 6.70
CA SER A 526 -22.64 8.02 6.65
C SER A 526 -23.44 7.91 7.95
N VAL A 527 -22.78 8.06 9.11
CA VAL A 527 -23.44 8.08 10.43
C VAL A 527 -24.37 9.29 10.54
N LEU A 528 -23.91 10.49 10.19
CA LEU A 528 -24.72 11.71 10.23
C LEU A 528 -25.98 11.56 9.37
N LYS A 529 -25.85 11.12 8.11
CA LYS A 529 -26.97 10.89 7.20
C LYS A 529 -28.00 9.94 7.82
N ARG A 530 -27.54 8.83 8.41
CA ARG A 530 -28.42 7.84 9.06
C ARG A 530 -29.11 8.39 10.31
N LEU A 531 -28.42 9.16 11.14
CA LEU A 531 -29.01 9.82 12.32
C LEU A 531 -30.06 10.86 11.92
N VAL A 532 -29.77 11.68 10.91
CA VAL A 532 -30.72 12.65 10.34
C VAL A 532 -31.94 11.93 9.78
N HIS A 533 -31.75 10.83 9.05
CA HIS A 533 -32.85 10.03 8.52
C HIS A 533 -33.75 9.45 9.64
N LEU A 534 -33.15 8.87 10.68
CA LEU A 534 -33.88 8.34 11.83
C LEU A 534 -34.66 9.47 12.56
N LEU A 535 -34.03 10.63 12.74
CA LEU A 535 -34.65 11.78 13.39
C LEU A 535 -35.83 12.28 12.55
N ASN A 536 -35.65 12.44 11.24
CA ASN A 536 -36.71 12.86 10.34
C ASN A 536 -37.89 11.87 10.35
N LYS A 537 -37.62 10.56 10.34
CA LYS A 537 -38.65 9.51 10.45
C LYS A 537 -39.47 9.63 11.75
N GLU A 538 -38.81 9.87 12.89
CA GLU A 538 -39.49 10.07 14.17
C GLU A 538 -40.24 11.40 14.25
N LEU A 539 -39.70 12.46 13.65
CA LEU A 539 -40.38 13.76 13.55
C LEU A 539 -41.63 13.69 12.66
N ILE A 540 -41.58 13.05 11.49
CA ILE A 540 -42.75 12.85 10.62
C ILE A 540 -43.85 12.06 11.32
N LYS A 541 -43.49 10.95 11.99
CA LYS A 541 -44.44 10.20 12.84
C LYS A 541 -45.08 11.13 13.88
N SER A 542 -44.26 11.95 14.54
CA SER A 542 -44.72 12.88 15.56
C SER A 542 -45.63 13.97 15.00
N LYS A 543 -45.35 14.55 13.82
CA LYS A 543 -46.18 15.57 13.13
C LYS A 543 -47.59 15.06 12.88
N SER A 544 -47.73 13.82 12.39
CA SER A 544 -49.03 13.18 12.14
C SER A 544 -49.88 12.99 13.42
N THR A 545 -49.24 12.81 14.57
CA THR A 545 -49.88 12.69 15.89
C THR A 545 -50.08 14.04 16.59
N TYR A 546 -49.22 15.03 16.35
CA TYR A 546 -49.23 16.33 17.01
C TYR A 546 -50.39 17.21 16.52
N PHE A 547 -50.73 17.11 15.23
CA PHE A 547 -51.82 17.88 14.62
C PHE A 547 -53.10 17.05 14.33
N GLY A 548 -53.01 15.72 14.29
CA GLY A 548 -54.02 14.87 13.64
C GLY A 548 -54.99 14.09 14.54
N SER A 549 -54.77 13.93 15.84
CA SER A 549 -55.73 13.21 16.68
C SER A 549 -55.77 13.75 18.10
N GLY A 550 -56.95 14.15 18.58
CA GLY A 550 -57.22 14.53 19.98
C GLY A 550 -57.00 13.39 21.00
N LYS A 551 -56.23 12.35 20.65
CA LYS A 551 -55.64 11.35 21.54
C LYS A 551 -54.13 11.41 21.37
N ILE A 552 -53.48 12.04 22.35
CA ILE A 552 -52.02 12.14 22.47
C ILE A 552 -51.42 10.72 22.51
N LYS A 553 -51.01 10.18 21.36
CA LYS A 553 -49.98 9.12 21.38
C LYS A 553 -48.67 9.82 21.73
N SER A 554 -48.03 9.37 22.80
CA SER A 554 -46.79 9.97 23.31
C SER A 554 -45.74 10.01 22.21
N VAL A 555 -45.31 11.22 21.85
CA VAL A 555 -44.09 11.47 21.09
C VAL A 555 -42.97 10.64 21.74
N ASN A 556 -42.18 9.92 20.94
CA ASN A 556 -41.02 9.18 21.46
C ASN A 556 -39.88 10.16 21.77
N LYS A 557 -40.15 11.06 22.72
CA LYS A 557 -39.33 12.22 23.11
C LYS A 557 -37.91 11.78 23.47
N ASN A 558 -37.75 10.61 24.08
CA ASN A 558 -36.46 10.06 24.43
C ASN A 558 -35.60 9.72 23.20
N VAL A 559 -36.22 9.17 22.15
CA VAL A 559 -35.52 8.90 20.89
C VAL A 559 -35.12 10.20 20.19
N ILE A 560 -36.02 11.18 20.16
CA ILE A 560 -35.71 12.51 19.61
C ILE A 560 -34.54 13.15 20.36
N LEU A 561 -34.58 13.19 21.70
CA LEU A 561 -33.51 13.72 22.54
C LEU A 561 -32.17 13.01 22.31
N PHE A 562 -32.19 11.67 22.21
CA PHE A 562 -30.98 10.88 21.94
C PHE A 562 -30.39 11.14 20.55
N LEU A 563 -31.23 11.28 19.52
CA LEU A 563 -30.77 11.56 18.15
C LEU A 563 -30.24 13.00 18.03
N LEU A 564 -30.92 13.99 18.62
CA LEU A 564 -30.43 15.37 18.68
C LEU A 564 -29.07 15.45 19.40
N TYR A 565 -28.92 14.72 20.50
CA TYR A 565 -27.65 14.58 21.21
C TYR A 565 -26.55 13.99 20.34
N SER A 566 -26.85 12.88 19.67
CA SER A 566 -25.88 12.16 18.82
C SER A 566 -25.40 13.01 17.63
N ILE A 567 -26.28 13.85 17.06
CA ILE A 567 -25.93 14.79 15.99
C ILE A 567 -25.12 15.97 16.53
N LYS A 568 -25.46 16.51 17.71
CA LYS A 568 -24.80 17.70 18.28
C LYS A 568 -23.44 17.40 18.90
N GLU A 569 -23.25 16.24 19.52
CA GLU A 569 -21.98 15.80 20.15
C GLU A 569 -21.16 14.88 19.23
N SER A 570 -21.32 15.06 17.92
CA SER A 570 -20.82 14.24 16.82
C SER A 570 -19.34 13.84 16.87
N GLU A 571 -18.46 14.68 17.42
CA GLU A 571 -17.00 14.48 17.38
C GLU A 571 -16.53 13.29 18.23
N ASP A 572 -17.22 12.98 19.34
CA ASP A 572 -16.84 11.90 20.27
C ASP A 572 -17.59 10.58 20.03
N ILE A 573 -18.64 10.61 19.20
CA ILE A 573 -19.62 9.51 19.12
C ILE A 573 -19.50 8.74 17.80
N TYR A 574 -19.09 9.37 16.69
CA TYR A 574 -19.00 8.69 15.38
C TYR A 574 -17.98 7.55 15.33
N ASP A 575 -16.92 7.62 16.13
CA ASP A 575 -15.96 6.51 16.24
C ASP A 575 -16.56 5.30 16.96
N LYS A 576 -17.53 5.52 17.85
CA LYS A 576 -18.24 4.48 18.63
C LYS A 576 -19.37 3.81 17.84
N TYR A 577 -19.95 4.51 16.86
CA TYR A 577 -20.98 3.92 16.00
C TYR A 577 -20.38 2.84 15.09
N GLY A 578 -20.81 1.59 15.31
CA GLY A 578 -20.60 0.51 14.36
C GLY A 578 -21.51 0.69 13.15
N LEU A 579 -20.97 0.53 11.93
CA LEU A 579 -21.76 0.45 10.70
C LEU A 579 -21.85 -1.02 10.29
N SER A 580 -22.98 -1.69 10.57
CA SER A 580 -23.20 -3.07 10.11
C SER A 580 -23.89 -3.06 8.74
N LYS A 581 -23.11 -2.73 7.71
CA LYS A 581 -23.26 -2.98 6.27
C LYS A 581 -22.34 -1.99 5.55
N PHE A 582 -21.12 -2.43 5.30
CA PHE A 582 -20.27 -2.08 4.17
C PHE A 582 -19.53 -3.39 3.83
N PHE A 583 -19.35 -3.63 2.53
CA PHE A 583 -19.04 -4.90 1.87
C PHE A 583 -18.07 -5.83 2.60
#